data_AF-A0A960SQ33-F1
#
_entry.id   AF-A0A960SQ33-F1
#
_cell.length_a   1.000
_cell.length_b   1.000
_cell.length_c   1.000
_cell.angle_alpha   90.00
_cell.angle_beta   90.00
_cell.angle_gamma   90.00
#
_symmetry.space_group_name_H-M   'P 1'
#
loop_
_entity.id
_entity.type
_entity.pdbx_description
1 polymer ?
#
loop_
_entity_poly.entity_id
_entity_poly.type
_entity_poly.pdbx_seq_one_letter_code
_entity_poly.pdbx_strand_id
1 'polypeptide(L)'
;MHSPGPDLLSTGDLNDYAGAAFLADALLQLGFIYAAERLAFDSLEMEGENAPALRTLVRLHVARGLTNAAAIFLNRLQACPDHRTWVATQRAGLSQEAPDGDDPAVPRIQRNRVTRDQIAAGLTTERLLRLALQENPENRMAFQFLVAQQLQARDLLRVRQTLANSPQPTAGPLPRHYAEAVLLHRTLYPGIPMEALLERVPPKVVTDFQRLRELLAQAKGDVNEARARVWPEFGNTYWYYYFFGPRHPASPSPTSDGSGTHG
;
A
#
# COMPACT_ATOMS: atom_id res chain seq x y z
N MET A 1 -7.42 -18.59 19.35
CA MET A 1 -7.70 -18.13 17.97
C MET A 1 -6.96 -16.82 17.81
N HIS A 2 -5.84 -16.83 17.10
CA HIS A 2 -5.10 -15.60 16.79
C HIS A 2 -5.56 -15.19 15.40
N SER A 3 -6.30 -14.08 15.30
CA SER A 3 -6.66 -13.52 14.00
C SER A 3 -5.37 -13.27 13.20
N PRO A 4 -5.34 -13.59 11.89
CA PRO A 4 -4.28 -13.09 11.03
C PRO A 4 -4.17 -11.57 11.23
N GLY A 5 -2.94 -11.04 11.25
CA GLY A 5 -2.74 -9.60 11.37
C GLY A 5 -3.50 -8.88 10.25
N PRO A 6 -3.97 -7.64 10.48
CA PRO A 6 -4.88 -6.97 9.57
C PRO A 6 -4.28 -6.89 8.16
N ASP A 7 -5.00 -7.42 7.19
CA ASP A 7 -4.67 -7.22 5.78
C ASP A 7 -4.87 -5.73 5.48
N LEU A 8 -3.77 -5.05 5.12
CA LEU A 8 -3.57 -3.60 5.25
C LEU A 8 -4.68 -2.75 4.61
N LEU A 9 -5.29 -3.26 3.54
CA LEU A 9 -6.37 -2.61 2.79
C LEU A 9 -7.57 -3.53 2.58
N SER A 10 -7.67 -4.62 3.36
CA SER A 10 -8.77 -5.57 3.21
C SER A 10 -10.09 -4.92 3.55
N THR A 11 -11.06 -5.18 2.68
CA THR A 11 -12.47 -4.86 2.93
C THR A 11 -13.26 -6.12 3.31
N GLY A 12 -12.58 -7.24 3.55
CA GLY A 12 -13.21 -8.51 3.95
C GLY A 12 -13.65 -8.53 5.40
N ASP A 13 -12.88 -7.87 6.28
CA ASP A 13 -13.11 -7.78 7.72
C ASP A 13 -13.32 -6.31 8.12
N LEU A 14 -14.28 -5.63 7.48
CA LEU A 14 -14.64 -4.24 7.82
C LEU A 14 -15.18 -4.07 9.24
N ASN A 15 -15.27 -5.15 10.03
CA ASN A 15 -15.84 -5.15 11.38
C ASN A 15 -14.88 -4.69 12.51
N ASP A 16 -13.60 -4.48 12.22
CA ASP A 16 -12.64 -3.90 13.19
C ASP A 16 -12.43 -2.40 12.87
N TYR A 17 -13.41 -1.58 13.25
CA TYR A 17 -13.70 -0.22 12.77
C TYR A 17 -12.73 0.91 13.18
N ALA A 18 -11.64 0.62 13.90
CA ALA A 18 -10.67 1.66 14.26
C ALA A 18 -9.82 2.06 13.04
N GLY A 19 -10.06 3.24 12.49
CA GLY A 19 -9.28 3.79 11.36
C GLY A 19 -9.95 3.67 9.99
N ALA A 20 -11.26 3.43 9.94
CA ALA A 20 -12.02 3.36 8.69
C ALA A 20 -11.87 4.62 7.83
N ALA A 21 -11.78 5.80 8.47
CA ALA A 21 -11.52 7.06 7.76
C ALA A 21 -10.15 7.12 7.06
N PHE A 22 -9.11 6.51 7.63
CA PHE A 22 -7.79 6.44 7.01
C PHE A 22 -7.76 5.43 5.87
N LEU A 23 -8.46 4.30 6.03
CA LEU A 23 -8.65 3.34 4.94
C LEU A 23 -9.43 3.97 3.78
N ALA A 24 -10.45 4.78 4.08
CA ALA A 24 -11.20 5.53 3.08
C ALA A 24 -10.31 6.48 2.27
N ASP A 25 -9.44 7.26 2.93
CA ASP A 25 -8.47 8.12 2.22
C ASP A 25 -7.50 7.29 1.37
N ALA A 26 -6.97 6.18 1.88
CA ALA A 26 -6.09 5.30 1.13
C ALA A 26 -6.76 4.73 -0.14
N LEU A 27 -7.99 4.26 -0.02
CA LEU A 27 -8.78 3.76 -1.13
C LEU A 27 -9.11 4.86 -2.14
N LEU A 28 -9.41 6.08 -1.67
CA LEU A 28 -9.64 7.23 -2.54
C LEU A 28 -8.40 7.55 -3.37
N GLN A 29 -7.23 7.57 -2.74
CA GLN A 29 -5.96 7.82 -3.42
C GLN A 29 -5.60 6.71 -4.42
N LEU A 30 -5.99 5.46 -4.14
CA LEU A 30 -5.86 4.33 -5.07
C LEU A 30 -6.87 4.38 -6.22
N GLY A 31 -7.91 5.21 -6.13
CA GLY A 31 -8.92 5.42 -7.17
C GLY A 31 -10.24 4.68 -6.95
N PHE A 32 -10.42 4.00 -5.81
CA PHE A 32 -11.65 3.28 -5.45
C PHE A 32 -12.68 4.23 -4.82
N ILE A 33 -13.25 5.11 -5.64
CA ILE A 33 -14.15 6.18 -5.21
C ILE A 33 -15.33 5.66 -4.38
N TYR A 34 -16.04 4.63 -4.86
CA TYR A 34 -17.23 4.13 -4.16
C TYR A 34 -16.89 3.45 -2.82
N ALA A 35 -15.80 2.69 -2.76
CA ALA A 35 -15.35 2.04 -1.53
C ALA A 35 -14.91 3.09 -0.49
N ALA A 36 -14.20 4.12 -0.93
CA ALA A 36 -13.82 5.25 -0.09
C ALA A 36 -15.03 6.05 0.42
N GLU A 37 -16.01 6.32 -0.44
CA GLU A 37 -17.25 7.02 -0.05
C GLU A 37 -17.99 6.26 1.04
N ARG A 38 -18.22 4.95 0.82
CA ARG A 38 -18.87 4.08 1.80
C ARG A 38 -18.14 4.11 3.13
N LEU A 39 -16.82 3.85 3.15
CA LEU A 39 -16.07 3.79 4.40
C LEU A 39 -15.96 5.13 5.12
N ALA A 40 -15.94 6.24 4.37
CA ALA A 40 -15.99 7.56 4.99
C ALA A 40 -17.34 7.79 5.69
N PHE A 41 -18.46 7.40 5.07
CA PHE A 41 -19.77 7.47 5.73
C PHE A 41 -19.90 6.51 6.90
N ASP A 42 -19.45 5.25 6.76
CA ASP A 42 -19.44 4.26 7.85
C ASP A 42 -18.65 4.80 9.06
N SER A 43 -17.51 5.47 8.83
CA SER A 43 -16.74 6.12 9.89
C SER A 43 -17.51 7.27 10.56
N LEU A 44 -18.21 8.11 9.80
CA LEU A 44 -19.04 9.18 10.38
C LEU A 44 -20.21 8.63 11.20
N GLU A 45 -20.79 7.51 10.79
CA GLU A 45 -21.90 6.86 11.49
C GLU A 45 -21.44 6.21 12.81
N MET A 46 -20.28 5.54 12.79
CA MET A 46 -19.79 4.76 13.92
C MET A 46 -18.95 5.57 14.91
N GLU A 47 -18.08 6.45 14.42
CA GLU A 47 -17.12 7.22 15.22
C GLU A 47 -17.58 8.67 15.47
N GLY A 48 -18.67 9.08 14.82
CA GLY A 48 -19.13 10.46 14.80
C GLY A 48 -18.33 11.36 13.84
N GLU A 49 -18.60 12.66 13.88
CA GLU A 49 -17.93 13.62 13.01
C GLU A 49 -16.42 13.63 13.27
N ASN A 50 -15.65 13.13 12.31
CA ASN A 50 -14.21 13.11 12.35
C ASN A 50 -13.60 13.78 11.11
N ALA A 51 -12.54 14.56 11.33
CA ALA A 51 -11.91 15.34 10.28
C ALA A 51 -11.32 14.50 9.12
N PRO A 52 -10.73 13.31 9.35
CA PRO A 52 -10.24 12.47 8.26
C PRO A 52 -11.35 12.06 7.27
N ALA A 53 -12.50 11.58 7.76
CA ALA A 53 -13.61 11.18 6.88
C ALA A 53 -14.20 12.38 6.12
N LEU A 54 -14.38 13.52 6.80
CA LEU A 54 -14.85 14.76 6.16
C LEU A 54 -13.90 15.23 5.05
N ARG A 55 -12.59 15.19 5.27
CA ARG A 55 -11.58 15.53 4.24
C ARG A 55 -11.65 14.60 3.04
N THR A 56 -11.80 13.30 3.27
CA THR A 56 -11.98 12.30 2.21
C THR A 56 -13.22 12.63 1.37
N LEU A 57 -14.36 12.91 2.00
CA LEU A 57 -15.61 13.26 1.30
C LEU A 57 -15.52 14.55 0.51
N VAL A 58 -14.84 15.58 1.05
CA VAL A 58 -14.56 16.82 0.29
C VAL A 58 -13.77 16.50 -0.98
N ARG A 59 -12.59 15.87 -0.85
CA ARG A 59 -11.73 15.52 -1.99
C ARG A 59 -12.44 14.68 -3.03
N LEU A 60 -13.21 13.69 -2.56
CA LEU A 60 -13.99 12.79 -3.39
C LEU A 60 -15.01 13.55 -4.22
N HIS A 61 -15.79 14.45 -3.61
CA HIS A 61 -16.80 15.22 -4.32
C HIS A 61 -16.19 16.26 -5.25
N VAL A 62 -15.09 16.92 -4.86
CA VAL A 62 -14.34 17.80 -5.78
C VAL A 62 -13.85 17.02 -6.99
N ALA A 63 -13.24 15.84 -6.79
CA ALA A 63 -12.76 15.00 -7.88
C ALA A 63 -13.88 14.56 -8.84
N ARG A 64 -15.11 14.43 -8.36
CA ARG A 64 -16.32 14.13 -9.15
C ARG A 64 -17.00 15.36 -9.77
N GLY A 65 -16.50 16.57 -9.52
CA GLY A 65 -17.13 17.83 -9.96
C GLY A 65 -18.40 18.21 -9.17
N LEU A 66 -18.64 17.58 -8.01
CA LEU A 66 -19.80 17.81 -7.15
C LEU A 66 -19.51 18.89 -6.10
N THR A 67 -19.28 20.12 -6.55
CA THR A 67 -18.84 21.25 -5.71
C THR A 67 -19.83 21.56 -4.57
N ASN A 68 -21.13 21.51 -4.84
CA ASN A 68 -22.17 21.73 -3.83
C ASN A 68 -22.13 20.68 -2.71
N ALA A 69 -21.89 19.40 -3.05
CA ALA A 69 -21.76 18.34 -2.06
C ALA A 69 -20.48 18.52 -1.24
N ALA A 70 -19.35 18.86 -1.88
CA ALA A 70 -18.09 19.14 -1.19
C ALA A 70 -18.25 20.29 -0.17
N ALA A 71 -19.01 21.34 -0.52
CA ALA A 71 -19.26 22.48 0.37
C ALA A 71 -19.98 22.09 1.68
N ILE A 72 -20.88 21.10 1.64
CA ILE A 72 -21.57 20.59 2.84
C ILE A 72 -20.54 20.04 3.84
N PHE A 73 -19.60 19.21 3.37
CA PHE A 73 -18.57 18.63 4.24
C PHE A 73 -17.52 19.64 4.69
N LEU A 74 -17.19 20.63 3.85
CA LEU A 74 -16.33 21.75 4.26
C LEU A 74 -16.95 22.57 5.40
N ASN A 75 -18.26 22.78 5.38
CA ASN A 75 -18.97 23.48 6.45
C ASN A 75 -18.88 22.71 7.78
N ARG A 76 -19.01 21.39 7.74
CA ARG A 76 -18.83 20.53 8.92
C ARG A 76 -17.39 20.59 9.42
N LEU A 77 -16.42 20.45 8.52
CA LEU A 77 -14.99 20.46 8.87
C LEU A 77 -14.51 21.80 9.45
N GLN A 78 -15.18 22.93 9.13
CA GLN A 78 -14.87 24.23 9.71
C GLN A 78 -15.04 24.27 11.23
N ALA A 79 -15.89 23.41 11.80
CA ALA A 79 -16.08 23.29 13.24
C ALA A 79 -14.92 22.53 13.93
N CYS A 80 -14.13 21.75 13.19
CA CYS A 80 -13.00 21.01 13.73
C CYS A 80 -11.79 21.95 13.98
N PRO A 81 -11.14 21.86 15.16
CA PRO A 81 -9.89 22.58 15.44
C PRO A 81 -8.81 22.26 14.39
N ASP A 82 -7.90 23.21 14.13
CA ASP A 82 -6.75 23.06 13.22
C ASP A 82 -7.05 22.80 11.72
N HIS A 83 -8.31 22.78 11.30
CA HIS A 83 -8.69 22.56 9.90
C HIS A 83 -9.08 23.83 9.12
N ARG A 84 -9.14 24.99 9.77
CA ARG A 84 -9.62 26.26 9.18
C ARG A 84 -8.81 26.69 7.95
N THR A 85 -7.48 26.59 8.01
CA THR A 85 -6.60 26.95 6.89
C THR A 85 -6.87 26.07 5.67
N TRP A 86 -6.98 24.75 5.90
CA TRP A 86 -7.27 23.80 4.84
C TRP A 86 -8.65 24.06 4.22
N VAL A 87 -9.68 24.30 5.05
CA VAL A 87 -11.03 24.65 4.57
C VAL A 87 -11.02 25.92 3.72
N ALA A 88 -10.29 26.96 4.14
CA ALA A 88 -10.16 28.20 3.39
C ALA A 88 -9.53 27.98 2.01
N THR A 89 -8.44 27.21 1.95
CA THR A 89 -7.79 26.82 0.68
C THR A 89 -8.76 26.06 -0.24
N GLN A 90 -9.47 25.06 0.29
CA GLN A 90 -10.42 24.29 -0.51
C GLN A 90 -11.60 25.14 -1.03
N ARG A 91 -12.12 26.07 -0.22
CA ARG A 91 -13.19 26.99 -0.66
C ARG A 91 -12.74 27.90 -1.78
N ALA A 92 -11.52 28.46 -1.70
CA ALA A 92 -10.98 29.31 -2.75
C ALA A 92 -10.84 28.56 -4.10
N GLY A 93 -10.40 27.29 -4.05
CA GLY A 93 -10.34 26.42 -5.23
C GLY A 93 -11.72 26.13 -5.84
N LEU A 94 -12.74 25.88 -5.01
CA LEU A 94 -14.11 25.65 -5.49
C LEU A 94 -14.72 26.85 -6.22
N SER A 95 -14.36 28.08 -5.82
CA SER A 95 -14.84 29.32 -6.45
C SER A 95 -14.05 29.74 -7.69
N GLN A 96 -13.02 28.98 -8.10
CA GLN A 96 -12.04 29.35 -9.14
C GLN A 96 -11.30 30.69 -8.87
N GLU A 97 -11.34 31.19 -7.64
CA GLU A 97 -10.70 32.45 -7.24
C GLU A 97 -9.18 32.30 -7.06
N ALA A 98 -8.70 31.08 -6.89
CA ALA A 98 -7.28 30.76 -6.71
C ALA A 98 -6.89 29.46 -7.43
N PRO A 99 -6.51 29.49 -8.72
CA PRO A 99 -6.09 28.29 -9.46
C PRO A 99 -4.84 27.62 -8.87
N ASP A 100 -4.01 28.37 -8.14
CA ASP A 100 -2.83 27.83 -7.43
C ASP A 100 -3.17 27.16 -6.08
N GLY A 101 -4.44 27.20 -5.65
CA GLY A 101 -4.94 26.64 -4.39
C GLY A 101 -5.47 25.21 -4.49
N ASP A 102 -5.37 24.58 -5.67
CA ASP A 102 -5.92 23.25 -5.91
C ASP A 102 -5.21 22.16 -5.09
N ASP A 103 -5.97 21.29 -4.43
CA ASP A 103 -5.42 20.15 -3.70
C ASP A 103 -4.77 19.19 -4.73
N PRO A 104 -3.45 18.95 -4.67
CA PRO A 104 -2.77 18.06 -5.62
C PRO A 104 -3.27 16.60 -5.53
N ALA A 105 -4.02 16.24 -4.49
CA ALA A 105 -4.71 14.96 -4.41
C ALA A 105 -5.83 14.83 -5.45
N VAL A 106 -6.55 15.90 -5.78
CA VAL A 106 -7.71 15.87 -6.70
C VAL A 106 -7.33 15.37 -8.10
N PRO A 107 -6.35 15.96 -8.82
CA PRO A 107 -5.95 15.45 -10.13
C PRO A 107 -5.35 14.04 -10.06
N ARG A 108 -4.72 13.67 -8.94
CA ARG A 108 -4.24 12.31 -8.71
C ARG A 108 -5.40 11.31 -8.60
N ILE A 109 -6.43 11.62 -7.81
CA ILE A 109 -7.63 10.79 -7.64
C ILE A 109 -8.33 10.61 -8.98
N GLN A 110 -8.47 11.68 -9.77
CA GLN A 110 -9.06 11.62 -11.10
C GLN A 110 -8.26 10.72 -12.05
N ARG A 111 -6.93 10.84 -12.09
CA ARG A 111 -6.05 9.98 -12.90
C ARG A 111 -6.09 8.52 -12.48
N ASN A 112 -6.22 8.25 -11.18
CA ASN A 112 -6.21 6.89 -10.63
C ASN A 112 -7.57 6.21 -10.65
N ARG A 113 -8.64 6.91 -11.04
CA ARG A 113 -10.03 6.44 -10.91
C ARG A 113 -10.21 5.06 -11.53
N VAL A 114 -10.66 4.11 -10.69
CA VAL A 114 -11.04 2.78 -11.13
C VAL A 114 -12.48 2.84 -11.64
N THR A 115 -12.67 2.52 -12.92
CA THR A 115 -14.00 2.62 -13.57
C THR A 115 -14.77 1.32 -13.54
N ARG A 116 -14.06 0.19 -13.42
CA ARG A 116 -14.69 -1.12 -13.31
C ARG A 116 -15.40 -1.24 -11.97
N ASP A 117 -16.71 -1.32 -12.04
CA ASP A 117 -17.67 -1.48 -10.95
C ASP A 117 -17.61 -2.91 -10.34
N GLN A 118 -16.40 -3.42 -10.12
CA GLN A 118 -16.23 -4.59 -9.28
C GLN A 118 -16.40 -4.07 -7.86
N ILE A 119 -17.55 -4.42 -7.27
CA ILE A 119 -17.86 -4.24 -5.85
C ILE A 119 -16.57 -4.55 -5.07
N ALA A 120 -15.93 -3.51 -4.54
CA ALA A 120 -14.66 -3.67 -3.86
C ALA A 120 -14.78 -4.52 -2.59
N ALA A 121 -16.01 -4.76 -2.12
CA ALA A 121 -16.31 -5.59 -0.97
C ALA A 121 -15.82 -7.02 -1.17
N GLY A 122 -15.06 -7.51 -0.19
CA GLY A 122 -14.53 -8.87 -0.19
C GLY A 122 -13.31 -9.07 -1.11
N LEU A 123 -12.77 -8.02 -1.73
CA LEU A 123 -11.50 -8.12 -2.43
C LEU A 123 -10.34 -8.14 -1.43
N THR A 124 -9.40 -9.05 -1.66
CA THR A 124 -8.10 -9.04 -0.97
C THR A 124 -7.31 -7.79 -1.36
N THR A 125 -6.41 -7.33 -0.48
CA THR A 125 -5.52 -6.20 -0.79
C THR A 125 -4.77 -6.41 -2.12
N GLU A 126 -4.31 -7.64 -2.41
CA GLU A 126 -3.57 -7.93 -3.64
C GLU A 126 -4.44 -7.70 -4.89
N ARG A 127 -5.70 -8.15 -4.83
CA ARG A 127 -6.64 -8.00 -5.95
C ARG A 127 -6.97 -6.54 -6.18
N LEU A 128 -7.20 -5.79 -5.11
CA LEU A 128 -7.50 -4.36 -5.14
C LEU A 128 -6.35 -3.57 -5.77
N LEU A 129 -5.11 -3.83 -5.35
CA LEU A 129 -3.92 -3.17 -5.92
C LEU A 129 -3.69 -3.51 -7.40
N ARG A 130 -3.92 -4.77 -7.79
CA ARG A 130 -3.84 -5.18 -9.20
C ARG A 130 -4.91 -4.52 -10.08
N LEU A 131 -6.13 -4.37 -9.58
CA LEU A 131 -7.19 -3.66 -10.31
C LEU A 131 -6.82 -2.20 -10.54
N ALA A 132 -6.28 -1.51 -9.52
CA ALA A 132 -5.80 -0.14 -9.67
C ALA A 132 -4.71 -0.01 -10.75
N LEU A 133 -3.78 -0.98 -10.82
CA LEU A 133 -2.72 -1.00 -11.84
C LEU A 133 -3.23 -1.40 -13.24
N GLN A 134 -4.32 -2.16 -13.33
CA GLN A 134 -4.95 -2.47 -14.62
C GLN A 134 -5.67 -1.25 -15.22
N GLU A 135 -6.25 -0.39 -14.37
CA GLU A 135 -6.88 0.86 -14.81
C GLU A 135 -5.85 1.95 -15.09
N ASN A 136 -4.87 2.10 -14.20
CA ASN A 136 -3.78 3.05 -14.36
C ASN A 136 -2.44 2.37 -14.01
N PRO A 137 -1.68 1.89 -15.01
CA PRO A 137 -0.35 1.32 -14.81
C PRO A 137 0.64 2.29 -14.13
N GLU A 138 0.47 3.59 -14.31
CA GLU A 138 1.31 4.63 -13.70
C GLU A 138 0.91 4.96 -12.24
N ASN A 139 -0.08 4.27 -11.67
CA ASN A 139 -0.48 4.47 -10.27
C ASN A 139 0.64 4.06 -9.32
N ARG A 140 1.46 5.05 -8.93
CA ARG A 140 2.65 4.86 -8.09
C ARG A 140 2.34 4.21 -6.76
N MET A 141 1.25 4.63 -6.12
CA MET A 141 0.83 4.12 -4.82
C MET A 141 0.44 2.64 -4.90
N ALA A 142 -0.37 2.27 -5.90
CA ALA A 142 -0.81 0.88 -6.07
C ALA A 142 0.38 -0.07 -6.29
N PHE A 143 1.35 0.32 -7.10
CA PHE A 143 2.56 -0.47 -7.32
C PHE A 143 3.41 -0.61 -6.06
N GLN A 144 3.65 0.48 -5.34
CA GLN A 144 4.48 0.47 -4.14
C GLN A 144 3.86 -0.40 -3.05
N PHE A 145 2.55 -0.33 -2.87
CA PHE A 145 1.81 -1.19 -1.94
C PHE A 145 1.79 -2.65 -2.39
N LEU A 146 1.70 -2.93 -3.69
CA LEU A 146 1.77 -4.30 -4.19
C LEU A 146 3.12 -4.94 -3.88
N VAL A 147 4.22 -4.21 -4.12
CA VAL A 147 5.56 -4.69 -3.78
C VAL A 147 5.72 -4.83 -2.26
N ALA A 148 5.21 -3.87 -1.47
CA ALA A 148 5.28 -3.93 0.00
C ALA A 148 4.55 -5.18 0.55
N GLN A 149 3.36 -5.48 0.04
CA GLN A 149 2.60 -6.67 0.41
C GLN A 149 3.36 -7.96 0.06
N GLN A 150 3.98 -8.03 -1.11
CA GLN A 150 4.78 -9.19 -1.52
C GLN A 150 6.05 -9.35 -0.68
N LEU A 151 6.71 -8.25 -0.31
CA LEU A 151 7.86 -8.24 0.59
C LEU A 151 7.46 -8.75 1.99
N GLN A 152 6.33 -8.29 2.52
CA GLN A 152 5.75 -8.76 3.78
C GLN A 152 5.41 -10.26 3.72
N ALA A 153 4.90 -10.74 2.58
CA ALA A 153 4.67 -12.17 2.36
C ALA A 153 5.96 -12.98 2.13
N ARG A 154 7.13 -12.33 2.04
CA ARG A 154 8.43 -12.93 1.67
C ARG A 154 8.43 -13.62 0.30
N ASP A 155 7.51 -13.24 -0.57
CA ASP A 155 7.39 -13.81 -1.92
C ASP A 155 8.33 -13.09 -2.90
N LEU A 156 9.62 -13.44 -2.81
CA LEU A 156 10.66 -12.84 -3.64
C LEU A 156 10.42 -13.06 -5.14
N LEU A 157 9.80 -14.18 -5.52
CA LEU A 157 9.50 -14.48 -6.92
C LEU A 157 8.47 -13.49 -7.49
N ARG A 158 7.40 -13.20 -6.74
CA ARG A 158 6.42 -12.16 -7.12
C ARG A 158 7.02 -10.77 -7.08
N VAL A 159 7.87 -10.44 -6.10
CA VAL A 159 8.58 -9.16 -6.06
C VAL A 159 9.40 -8.96 -7.33
N ARG A 160 10.21 -9.96 -7.72
CA ARG A 160 10.99 -9.88 -8.95
C ARG A 160 10.11 -9.69 -10.18
N GLN A 161 9.06 -10.49 -10.34
CA GLN A 161 8.13 -10.36 -11.47
C GLN A 161 7.51 -8.96 -11.54
N THR A 162 7.09 -8.42 -10.39
CA THR A 162 6.44 -7.10 -10.30
C THR A 162 7.43 -5.97 -10.64
N LEU A 163 8.66 -6.04 -10.12
CA LEU A 163 9.71 -5.05 -10.42
C LEU A 163 10.17 -5.11 -11.89
N ALA A 164 10.29 -6.31 -12.46
CA ALA A 164 10.73 -6.50 -13.85
C ALA A 164 9.68 -6.03 -14.87
N ASN A 165 8.40 -6.20 -14.54
CA ASN A 165 7.28 -5.79 -15.41
C ASN A 165 6.75 -4.38 -15.04
N SER A 166 7.51 -3.60 -14.29
CA SER A 166 7.04 -2.30 -13.82
C SER A 166 6.81 -1.36 -15.00
N PRO A 167 5.59 -0.81 -15.16
CA PRO A 167 5.33 0.23 -16.16
C PRO A 167 5.88 1.60 -15.74
N GLN A 168 6.41 1.71 -14.52
CA GLN A 168 6.90 2.98 -13.99
C GLN A 168 8.26 3.34 -14.58
N PRO A 169 8.57 4.66 -14.69
CA PRO A 169 9.90 5.10 -15.06
C PRO A 169 10.96 4.42 -14.21
N THR A 170 11.82 3.63 -14.85
CA THR A 170 12.89 2.87 -14.20
C THR A 170 14.16 3.70 -13.97
N ALA A 171 14.09 5.02 -14.16
CA ALA A 171 15.22 5.91 -14.04
C ALA A 171 15.75 5.95 -12.60
N GLY A 172 17.02 5.60 -12.44
CA GLY A 172 17.75 5.71 -11.18
C GLY A 172 17.76 4.43 -10.31
N PRO A 173 18.46 4.52 -9.16
CA PRO A 173 18.68 3.40 -8.26
C PRO A 173 17.37 2.88 -7.66
N LEU A 174 17.32 1.58 -7.38
CA LEU A 174 16.21 0.97 -6.67
C LEU A 174 16.08 1.54 -5.25
N PRO A 175 14.84 1.75 -4.75
CA PRO A 175 14.60 1.98 -3.33
C PRO A 175 15.24 0.89 -2.47
N ARG A 176 15.75 1.26 -1.29
CA ARG A 176 16.54 0.40 -0.40
C ARG A 176 15.96 -1.01 -0.24
N HIS A 177 14.72 -1.13 0.20
CA HIS A 177 14.11 -2.45 0.45
C HIS A 177 13.91 -3.29 -0.81
N TYR A 178 13.76 -2.65 -1.98
CA TYR A 178 13.65 -3.37 -3.25
C TYR A 178 15.03 -3.91 -3.65
N ALA A 179 16.07 -3.09 -3.51
CA ALA A 179 17.45 -3.49 -3.74
C ALA A 179 17.88 -4.63 -2.79
N GLU A 180 17.53 -4.54 -1.51
CA GLU A 180 17.75 -5.60 -0.52
C GLU A 180 17.08 -6.91 -0.95
N ALA A 181 15.82 -6.86 -1.40
CA ALA A 181 15.09 -8.03 -1.89
C ALA A 181 15.67 -8.63 -3.18
N VAL A 182 16.17 -7.79 -4.10
CA VAL A 182 16.84 -8.23 -5.33
C VAL A 182 18.12 -9.01 -5.02
N LEU A 183 18.98 -8.52 -4.12
CA LEU A 183 20.20 -9.25 -3.72
C LEU A 183 19.88 -10.56 -3.00
N LEU A 184 18.84 -10.56 -2.17
CA LEU A 184 18.40 -11.77 -1.49
C LEU A 184 17.85 -12.80 -2.49
N HIS A 185 17.02 -12.37 -3.44
CA HIS A 185 16.53 -13.22 -4.51
C HIS A 185 17.69 -13.83 -5.32
N ARG A 186 18.75 -13.05 -5.62
CA ARG A 186 19.92 -13.56 -6.39
C ARG A 186 20.57 -14.75 -5.69
N THR A 187 20.64 -14.66 -4.37
CA THR A 187 21.30 -15.66 -3.52
C THR A 187 20.45 -16.92 -3.40
N LEU A 188 19.13 -16.78 -3.27
CA LEU A 188 18.22 -17.90 -3.06
C LEU A 188 17.77 -18.57 -4.38
N TYR A 189 17.76 -17.82 -5.48
CA TYR A 189 17.32 -18.29 -6.80
C TYR A 189 18.34 -17.94 -7.90
N PRO A 190 19.58 -18.48 -7.85
CA PRO A 190 20.66 -18.11 -8.75
C PRO A 190 20.40 -18.42 -10.24
N GLY A 191 19.42 -19.29 -10.55
CA GLY A 191 19.05 -19.68 -11.91
C GLY A 191 17.99 -18.79 -12.59
N ILE A 192 17.49 -17.75 -11.91
CA ILE A 192 16.48 -16.85 -12.46
C ILE A 192 17.14 -15.51 -12.82
N PRO A 193 16.99 -15.02 -14.06
CA PRO A 193 17.64 -13.80 -14.53
C PRO A 193 17.09 -12.55 -13.82
N MET A 194 17.99 -11.60 -13.56
CA MET A 194 17.73 -10.36 -12.82
C MET A 194 18.73 -9.23 -13.12
N GLU A 195 19.50 -9.36 -14.19
CA GLU A 195 20.64 -8.51 -14.53
C GLU A 195 20.23 -7.03 -14.58
N ALA A 196 19.12 -6.72 -15.27
CA ALA A 196 18.58 -5.36 -15.35
C ALA A 196 18.16 -4.76 -13.98
N LEU A 197 17.76 -5.60 -13.02
CA LEU A 197 17.46 -5.13 -11.66
C LEU A 197 18.73 -4.98 -10.83
N LEU A 198 19.72 -5.87 -11.00
CA LEU A 198 21.01 -5.80 -10.32
C LEU A 198 21.79 -4.55 -10.68
N GLU A 199 21.75 -4.12 -11.95
CA GLU A 199 22.38 -2.86 -12.41
C GLU A 199 21.86 -1.62 -11.68
N ARG A 200 20.65 -1.69 -11.13
CA ARG A 200 20.00 -0.60 -10.39
C ARG A 200 20.20 -0.70 -8.87
N VAL A 201 20.88 -1.74 -8.38
CA VAL A 201 21.18 -1.88 -6.95
C VAL A 201 22.26 -0.87 -6.55
N PRO A 202 22.05 -0.01 -5.55
CA PRO A 202 23.08 0.92 -5.10
C PRO A 202 24.33 0.16 -4.60
N PRO A 203 25.56 0.62 -4.92
CA PRO A 203 26.79 -0.05 -4.51
C PRO A 203 26.89 -0.28 -3.00
N LYS A 204 26.43 0.70 -2.20
CA LYS A 204 26.38 0.57 -0.74
C LYS A 204 25.56 -0.64 -0.28
N VAL A 205 24.41 -0.91 -0.92
CA VAL A 205 23.55 -2.06 -0.56
C VAL A 205 24.26 -3.38 -0.88
N VAL A 206 25.11 -3.42 -1.91
CA VAL A 206 25.96 -4.60 -2.21
C VAL A 206 26.99 -4.83 -1.09
N THR A 207 27.70 -3.78 -0.67
CA THR A 207 28.67 -3.85 0.43
C THR A 207 28.00 -4.26 1.75
N ASP A 208 26.87 -3.64 2.07
CA ASP A 208 26.07 -3.95 3.26
C ASP A 208 25.62 -5.43 3.24
N PHE A 209 25.25 -5.96 2.08
CA PHE A 209 24.86 -7.36 1.94
C PHE A 209 26.02 -8.34 2.13
N GLN A 210 27.23 -7.99 1.67
CA GLN A 210 28.43 -8.79 1.93
C GLN A 210 28.73 -8.85 3.43
N ARG A 211 28.67 -7.70 4.10
CA ARG A 211 28.85 -7.59 5.56
C ARG A 211 27.81 -8.41 6.33
N LEU A 212 26.54 -8.34 5.93
CA LEU A 212 25.49 -9.19 6.51
C LEU A 212 25.85 -10.68 6.40
N ARG A 213 26.30 -11.14 5.23
CA ARG A 213 26.66 -12.55 5.01
C ARG A 213 27.83 -13.00 5.87
N GLU A 214 28.82 -12.14 6.11
CA GLU A 214 29.92 -12.41 7.03
C GLU A 214 29.43 -12.61 8.46
N LEU A 215 28.57 -11.71 8.96
CA LEU A 215 28.00 -11.81 10.30
C LEU A 215 27.16 -13.09 10.47
N LEU A 216 26.37 -13.46 9.46
CA LEU A 216 25.61 -14.71 9.44
C LEU A 216 26.51 -15.94 9.45
N ALA A 217 27.61 -15.93 8.69
CA ALA A 217 28.57 -17.04 8.66
C ALA A 217 29.30 -17.22 10.00
N GLN A 218 29.63 -16.12 10.69
CA GLN A 218 30.28 -16.14 12.00
C GLN A 218 29.42 -16.76 13.10
N ALA A 219 28.09 -16.70 12.96
CA ALA A 219 27.16 -17.32 13.90
C ALA A 219 27.14 -18.87 13.81
N LYS A 220 27.82 -19.47 12.82
CA LYS A 220 27.99 -20.94 12.68
C LYS A 220 26.67 -21.74 12.73
N GLY A 221 25.57 -21.15 12.27
CA GLY A 221 24.25 -21.78 12.25
C GLY A 221 23.40 -21.59 13.52
N ASP A 222 23.92 -20.95 14.57
CA ASP A 222 23.11 -20.57 15.73
C ASP A 222 22.24 -19.35 15.39
N VAL A 223 20.92 -19.53 15.45
CA VAL A 223 19.92 -18.50 15.09
C VAL A 223 19.90 -17.34 16.09
N ASN A 224 20.11 -17.60 17.38
CA ASN A 224 20.10 -16.55 18.40
C ASN A 224 21.36 -15.69 18.29
N GLU A 225 22.51 -16.35 18.09
CA GLU A 225 23.77 -15.67 17.84
C GLU A 225 23.73 -14.84 16.54
N ALA A 226 23.16 -15.42 15.47
CA ALA A 226 22.97 -14.71 14.19
C ALA A 226 22.08 -13.47 14.37
N ARG A 227 20.98 -13.60 15.11
CA ARG A 227 20.07 -12.49 15.41
C ARG A 227 20.79 -11.38 16.20
N ALA A 228 21.52 -11.74 17.26
CA ALA A 228 22.24 -10.80 18.11
C ALA A 228 23.35 -10.06 17.36
N ARG A 229 24.09 -10.75 16.48
CA ARG A 229 25.16 -10.16 15.67
C ARG A 229 24.65 -9.21 14.59
N VAL A 230 23.54 -9.57 13.93
CA VAL A 230 23.00 -8.80 12.80
C VAL A 230 22.21 -7.58 13.26
N TRP A 231 21.53 -7.66 14.41
CA TRP A 231 20.62 -6.61 14.90
C TRP A 231 21.23 -5.19 14.92
N PRO A 232 22.44 -4.94 15.46
CA PRO A 232 22.99 -3.59 15.60
C PRO A 232 23.21 -2.89 14.27
N GLU A 233 23.63 -3.62 13.24
CA GLU A 233 23.98 -3.06 11.92
C GLU A 233 22.78 -3.09 10.96
N PHE A 234 21.94 -4.13 11.02
CA PHE A 234 20.95 -4.42 9.97
C PHE A 234 19.53 -4.66 10.47
N GLY A 235 19.22 -4.36 11.73
CA GLY A 235 17.87 -4.55 12.31
C GLY A 235 16.74 -3.84 11.55
N ASN A 236 17.05 -2.77 10.80
CA ASN A 236 16.11 -2.01 9.98
C ASN A 236 16.08 -2.43 8.50
N THR A 237 16.74 -3.53 8.13
CA THR A 237 16.78 -4.03 6.73
C THR A 237 15.64 -5.00 6.46
N TYR A 238 15.26 -5.11 5.19
CA TYR A 238 14.41 -6.20 4.72
C TYR A 238 15.05 -7.57 4.96
N TRP A 239 16.38 -7.68 4.91
CA TRP A 239 17.08 -8.94 5.21
C TRP A 239 16.83 -9.42 6.63
N TYR A 240 16.95 -8.53 7.62
CA TYR A 240 16.67 -8.89 9.01
C TYR A 240 15.22 -9.31 9.19
N TYR A 241 14.28 -8.57 8.60
CA TYR A 241 12.87 -8.98 8.57
C TYR A 241 12.67 -10.36 7.92
N TYR A 242 13.33 -10.62 6.78
CA TYR A 242 13.20 -11.87 6.06
C TYR A 242 13.72 -13.08 6.84
N PHE A 243 14.85 -12.94 7.53
CA PHE A 243 15.45 -14.03 8.30
C PHE A 243 14.81 -14.21 9.68
N PHE A 244 14.53 -13.11 10.39
CA PHE A 244 14.18 -13.13 11.81
C PHE A 244 12.81 -12.57 12.15
N GLY A 245 12.11 -11.95 11.20
CA GLY A 245 10.79 -11.39 11.44
C GLY A 245 9.73 -12.49 11.72
N PRO A 246 8.55 -12.10 12.22
CA PRO A 246 7.42 -13.01 12.40
C PRO A 246 7.02 -13.64 11.06
N ARG A 247 6.80 -14.95 11.02
CA ARG A 247 6.21 -15.61 9.84
C ARG A 247 4.69 -15.48 9.96
N HIS A 248 4.05 -14.83 9.00
CA HIS A 248 2.60 -14.83 8.93
C HIS A 248 2.13 -16.24 8.51
N PRO A 249 1.06 -16.80 9.11
CA PRO A 249 0.47 -18.03 8.58
C PRO A 249 0.04 -17.80 7.12
N ALA A 250 0.35 -18.74 6.24
CA ALA A 250 -0.10 -18.71 4.86
C ALA A 250 -1.62 -18.62 4.82
N SER A 251 -2.17 -17.69 4.04
CA SER A 251 -3.62 -17.67 3.76
C SER A 251 -4.00 -19.03 3.18
N PRO A 252 -5.07 -19.68 3.67
CA PRO A 252 -5.52 -20.95 3.13
C PRO A 252 -5.81 -20.78 1.64
N SER A 253 -5.26 -21.68 0.82
CA SER A 253 -5.60 -21.76 -0.60
C SER A 253 -7.11 -21.99 -0.74
N PRO A 254 -7.81 -21.39 -1.71
CA PRO A 254 -9.20 -21.70 -1.94
C PRO A 254 -9.28 -23.18 -2.30
N THR A 255 -9.86 -23.97 -1.39
CA THR A 255 -10.18 -25.37 -1.64
C THR A 255 -11.12 -25.43 -2.81
N SER A 256 -10.63 -25.93 -3.94
CA SER A 256 -11.46 -26.44 -5.01
C SER A 256 -12.13 -27.72 -4.51
N ASP A 257 -13.29 -27.61 -3.89
CA ASP A 257 -14.21 -28.74 -3.74
C ASP A 257 -15.54 -28.37 -4.39
N GLY A 258 -15.52 -28.50 -5.72
CA GLY A 258 -16.69 -28.72 -6.55
C GLY A 258 -16.65 -30.15 -7.07
N SER A 259 -17.22 -31.07 -6.30
CA SER A 259 -17.72 -32.37 -6.76
C SER A 259 -18.76 -32.78 -5.71
N GLY A 260 -20.07 -32.74 -5.94
CA GLY A 260 -20.76 -33.13 -7.17
C GLY A 260 -21.01 -34.63 -7.14
N THR A 261 -21.86 -35.11 -6.23
CA THR A 261 -22.55 -36.40 -6.39
C THR A 261 -23.97 -36.27 -5.85
N HIS A 262 -24.91 -36.16 -6.80
CA HIS A 262 -26.27 -36.64 -6.63
C HIS A 262 -26.24 -38.15 -6.37
N GLY A 263 -27.04 -38.57 -5.39
CA GLY A 263 -27.46 -39.94 -5.10
C GLY A 263 -28.70 -39.85 -4.24
#